data_AF-A0A3D1QC87-F1
#
_entry.id   AF-A0A3D1QC87-F1
#
_cell.length_a   1.000
_cell.length_b   1.000
_cell.length_c   1.000
_cell.angle_alpha   90.00
_cell.angle_beta   90.00
_cell.angle_gamma   90.00
#
_symmetry.space_group_name_H-M   'P 1'
#
loop_
_entity.id
_entity.type
_entity.pdbx_description
1 polymer ?
#
loop_
_entity_poly.entity_id
_entity_poly.type
_entity_poly.pdbx_seq_one_letter_code
_entity_poly.pdbx_strand_id
1 'polypeptide(L)'
;IISGGGTGGHIYPALSIAEGVQERLPDARILYVGSRQGMEKNIVPKRGFDYASVDIAGIDRSSMLKASQSLVKFPKSFFQGWDILKEFKPDVVVGTGGYASFPVVLASTFFSCRSYIHEQNAQPGLANRHLAGRVDCVM
;
A
#
# COMPACT_ATOMS: atom_id res chain seq x y z
N ILE A 1 1.67 6.52 7.08
CA ILE A 1 0.77 5.70 6.23
C ILE A 1 1.37 4.32 6.06
N ILE A 2 0.53 3.29 6.14
CA ILE A 2 0.91 1.89 5.89
C ILE A 2 0.09 1.37 4.71
N SER A 3 0.69 0.55 3.83
CA SER A 3 -0.04 -0.03 2.71
C SER A 3 0.44 -1.44 2.34
N GLY A 4 -0.49 -2.38 2.33
CA GLY A 4 -0.32 -3.73 1.82
C GLY A 4 -1.66 -4.24 1.30
N GLY A 5 -1.68 -5.15 0.32
CA GLY A 5 -2.97 -5.63 -0.18
C GLY A 5 -2.94 -6.78 -1.15
N GLY A 6 -4.13 -7.30 -1.45
CA GLY A 6 -4.34 -8.42 -2.37
C GLY A 6 -4.31 -9.79 -1.68
N THR A 7 -3.32 -10.07 -0.84
CA THR A 7 -3.22 -11.35 -0.10
C THR A 7 -2.84 -11.13 1.36
N GLY A 8 -3.12 -12.12 2.22
CA GLY A 8 -2.69 -12.10 3.62
C GLY A 8 -1.18 -11.91 3.78
N GLY A 9 -0.38 -12.43 2.83
CA GLY A 9 1.08 -12.29 2.83
C GLY A 9 1.58 -10.85 2.70
N HIS A 10 0.77 -9.90 2.22
CA HIS A 10 1.10 -8.46 2.26
C HIS A 10 0.38 -7.75 3.41
N ILE A 11 -0.87 -8.14 3.69
CA ILE A 11 -1.74 -7.47 4.67
C ILE A 11 -1.23 -7.67 6.10
N TYR A 12 -0.86 -8.89 6.48
CA TYR A 12 -0.44 -9.18 7.85
C TYR A 12 0.92 -8.55 8.21
N PRO A 13 1.96 -8.59 7.34
CA PRO A 13 3.18 -7.82 7.60
C PRO A 13 2.92 -6.33 7.76
N ALA A 14 2.03 -5.74 6.95
CA ALA A 14 1.66 -4.34 7.06
C ALA A 14 1.00 -4.04 8.42
N LEU A 15 0.07 -4.89 8.86
CA LEU A 15 -0.56 -4.78 10.17
C LEU A 15 0.45 -4.94 11.31
N SER A 16 1.36 -5.91 11.23
CA SER A 16 2.39 -6.10 12.26
C SER A 16 3.31 -4.88 12.36
N ILE A 17 3.64 -4.22 11.25
CA ILE A 17 4.38 -2.95 11.27
C ILE A 17 3.53 -1.85 11.93
N ALA A 18 2.25 -1.74 11.57
CA ALA A 18 1.35 -0.75 12.17
C ALA A 18 1.22 -0.93 13.70
N GLU A 19 1.00 -2.17 14.15
CA GLU A 19 0.90 -2.53 15.57
C GLU A 19 2.22 -2.23 16.31
N GLY A 20 3.36 -2.61 15.73
CA GLY A 20 4.67 -2.34 16.33
C GLY A 20 5.02 -0.84 16.41
N VAL A 21 4.55 -0.04 15.45
CA VAL A 21 4.67 1.43 15.50
C VAL A 21 3.78 2.00 16.59
N GLN A 22 2.52 1.58 16.67
CA GLN A 22 1.59 2.07 17.69
C GLN A 22 2.04 1.73 19.12
N GLU A 23 2.64 0.56 19.31
CA GLU A 23 3.22 0.14 20.60
C GLU A 23 4.37 1.05 21.04
N ARG A 24 5.27 1.43 20.10
CA ARG A 24 6.46 2.24 20.39
C ARG A 24 6.18 3.74 20.39
N LEU A 25 5.18 4.17 19.63
CA LEU A 25 4.78 5.56 19.44
C LEU A 25 3.24 5.64 19.57
N PRO A 26 2.70 5.66 20.81
CA PRO A 26 1.25 5.64 21.05
C PRO A 26 0.49 6.80 20.40
N ASP A 27 1.15 7.95 20.25
CA ASP A 27 0.56 9.16 19.64
C ASP A 27 0.65 9.16 18.10
N ALA A 28 1.26 8.13 17.49
CA ALA A 28 1.39 8.04 16.06
C ALA A 28 0.01 7.83 15.39
N ARG A 29 -0.32 8.72 14.44
CA ARG A 29 -1.50 8.57 13.60
C ARG A 29 -1.19 7.58 12.48
N ILE A 30 -1.93 6.47 12.45
CA ILE A 30 -1.75 5.41 11.45
C ILE A 30 -2.97 5.34 10.55
N LEU A 31 -2.77 5.71 9.29
CA LEU A 31 -3.72 5.45 8.21
C LEU A 31 -3.22 4.28 7.36
N TYR A 32 -4.06 3.26 7.24
CA TYR A 32 -3.85 2.17 6.28
C TYR A 32 -4.52 2.52 4.96
N VAL A 33 -3.79 2.36 3.85
CA VAL A 33 -4.34 2.56 2.50
C VAL A 33 -4.33 1.24 1.75
N GLY A 34 -5.51 0.81 1.28
CA GLY A 34 -5.70 -0.46 0.58
C GLY A 34 -6.62 -0.37 -0.63
N SER A 35 -6.95 -1.52 -1.23
CA SER A 35 -7.92 -1.58 -2.32
C SER A 35 -9.36 -1.43 -1.81
N ARG A 36 -10.21 -0.74 -2.56
CA ARG A 36 -11.66 -0.69 -2.30
C ARG A 36 -12.33 -2.08 -2.26
N GLN A 37 -11.75 -3.08 -2.93
CA GLN A 37 -12.33 -4.43 -3.06
C GLN A 37 -11.48 -5.52 -2.37
N GLY A 38 -10.30 -5.18 -1.85
CA GLY A 38 -9.40 -6.14 -1.23
C GLY A 38 -9.86 -6.62 0.15
N MET A 39 -9.31 -7.75 0.59
CA MET A 39 -9.62 -8.33 1.92
C MET A 39 -9.23 -7.38 3.06
N GLU A 40 -8.20 -6.55 2.84
CA GLU A 40 -7.73 -5.54 3.79
C GLU A 40 -8.83 -4.57 4.25
N LYS A 41 -9.80 -4.26 3.38
CA LYS A 41 -10.96 -3.41 3.73
C LYS A 41 -11.72 -3.93 4.95
N ASN A 42 -11.78 -5.24 5.12
CA ASN A 42 -12.50 -5.87 6.23
C ASN A 42 -11.58 -6.26 7.39
N ILE A 43 -10.31 -6.60 7.09
CA ILE A 43 -9.34 -7.06 8.09
C ILE A 43 -8.83 -5.87 8.91
N VAL A 44 -8.46 -4.78 8.24
CA VAL A 44 -7.75 -3.65 8.87
C VAL A 44 -8.62 -2.90 9.88
N PRO A 45 -9.87 -2.51 9.57
CA PRO A 45 -10.70 -1.82 10.56
C PRO A 45 -11.01 -2.67 11.80
N LYS A 46 -11.09 -4.00 11.65
CA LYS A 46 -11.27 -4.93 12.77
C LYS A 46 -10.06 -4.97 13.72
N ARG A 47 -8.89 -4.50 13.28
CA ARG A 47 -7.70 -4.32 14.10
C ARG A 47 -7.60 -2.93 14.72
N GLY A 48 -8.59 -2.06 14.49
CA GLY A 48 -8.64 -0.72 15.09
C GLY A 48 -7.86 0.36 14.33
N PHE A 49 -7.41 0.09 13.09
CA PHE A 49 -6.71 1.07 12.27
C PHE A 49 -7.66 1.79 11.30
N ASP A 50 -7.41 3.09 11.11
CA ASP A 50 -8.09 3.88 10.09
C ASP A 50 -7.80 3.34 8.69
N TYR A 51 -8.80 3.38 7.82
CA TYR A 51 -8.71 2.80 6.48
C TYR A 51 -9.16 3.79 5.40
N ALA A 52 -8.26 4.07 4.46
CA ALA A 52 -8.57 4.72 3.20
C ALA A 52 -8.41 3.73 2.04
N SER A 53 -9.11 3.99 0.93
CA SER A 53 -9.13 3.06 -0.20
C SER A 53 -8.83 3.73 -1.52
N VAL A 54 -8.07 3.04 -2.36
CA VAL A 54 -7.89 3.36 -3.78
C VAL A 54 -8.65 2.36 -4.66
N ASP A 55 -9.13 2.81 -5.81
CA ASP A 55 -9.85 1.99 -6.79
C ASP A 55 -8.85 1.25 -7.68
N ILE A 56 -8.24 0.22 -7.10
CA ILE A 56 -7.37 -0.71 -7.81
C ILE A 56 -7.82 -2.14 -7.57
N ALA A 57 -7.68 -2.98 -8.59
CA ALA A 57 -7.95 -4.41 -8.52
C ALA A 57 -6.68 -5.16 -8.92
N GLY A 58 -6.53 -6.39 -8.42
CA GLY A 58 -5.49 -7.28 -8.90
C GLY A 58 -5.63 -7.55 -10.41
N ILE A 59 -4.51 -7.85 -11.06
CA ILE A 59 -4.55 -8.27 -12.47
C ILE A 59 -5.12 -9.69 -12.52
N ASP A 60 -6.33 -9.82 -13.03
CA ASP A 60 -6.90 -11.12 -13.39
C ASP A 60 -6.21 -11.60 -14.68
N ARG A 61 -5.23 -12.49 -14.53
CA ARG A 61 -4.45 -13.04 -15.66
C ARG A 61 -5.21 -14.09 -16.47
N SER A 62 -6.42 -14.48 -16.05
CA SER A 62 -7.23 -15.45 -16.80
C SER A 62 -7.86 -14.87 -18.06
N SER A 63 -7.92 -13.53 -18.19
CA SER A 63 -8.52 -12.85 -19.33
C SER A 63 -7.75 -11.58 -19.68
N MET A 64 -7.31 -11.45 -20.95
CA MET A 64 -6.64 -10.25 -21.45
C MET A 64 -7.49 -8.98 -21.28
N LEU A 65 -8.81 -9.09 -21.45
CA LEU A 65 -9.74 -7.98 -21.24
C LEU A 65 -9.74 -7.51 -19.78
N LYS A 66 -9.82 -8.45 -18.82
CA LYS A 66 -9.80 -8.10 -17.40
C LYS A 66 -8.44 -7.57 -16.94
N ALA A 67 -7.35 -8.14 -17.46
CA ALA A 67 -6.01 -7.62 -17.24
C ALA A 67 -5.90 -6.16 -17.72
N SER A 68 -6.44 -5.84 -18.90
CA SER A 68 -6.44 -4.47 -19.44
C SER A 68 -7.29 -3.51 -18.59
N GLN A 69 -8.44 -3.95 -18.08
CA GLN A 69 -9.27 -3.15 -17.18
C GLN A 69 -8.57 -2.84 -15.85
N SER A 70 -7.83 -3.79 -15.28
CA SER A 70 -7.01 -3.55 -14.09
C SER A 70 -5.88 -2.56 -14.34
N LEU A 71 -5.29 -2.55 -15.55
CA LEU A 71 -4.29 -1.57 -15.97
C LEU A 71 -4.87 -0.15 -16.10
N VAL A 72 -6.08 0.01 -16.63
CA VAL A 72 -6.74 1.32 -16.78
C VAL A 72 -7.08 1.95 -15.42
N LYS A 73 -7.28 1.14 -14.37
CA LYS A 73 -7.50 1.64 -13.02
C LYS A 73 -6.25 2.23 -12.36
N PHE A 74 -5.06 1.90 -12.87
CA PHE A 74 -3.82 2.30 -12.24
C PHE A 74 -3.63 3.83 -12.15
N PRO A 75 -3.75 4.63 -13.24
CA PRO A 75 -3.62 6.08 -13.16
C PRO A 75 -4.60 6.71 -12.15
N LYS A 76 -5.85 6.26 -12.15
CA LYS A 76 -6.85 6.72 -11.18
C LYS A 76 -6.43 6.41 -9.75
N SER A 77 -6.00 5.18 -9.48
CA SER A 77 -5.55 4.77 -8.15
C SER A 77 -4.31 5.53 -7.66
N PHE A 78 -3.41 5.91 -8.59
CA PHE A 78 -2.25 6.75 -8.30
C PHE A 78 -2.69 8.15 -7.84
N PHE A 79 -3.58 8.81 -8.57
CA PHE A 79 -4.10 10.13 -8.16
C PHE A 79 -4.92 10.07 -6.86
N GLN A 80 -5.66 8.98 -6.63
CA GLN A 80 -6.32 8.78 -5.32
C GLN A 80 -5.30 8.63 -4.18
N GLY A 81 -4.21 7.88 -4.41
CA GLY A 81 -3.10 7.80 -3.47
C GLY A 81 -2.45 9.16 -3.23
N TRP A 82 -2.25 9.93 -4.29
CA TRP A 82 -1.74 11.30 -4.24
C TRP A 82 -2.60 12.22 -3.37
N ASP A 83 -3.92 12.21 -3.57
CA ASP A 83 -4.84 13.02 -2.78
C ASP A 83 -4.84 12.62 -1.30
N ILE A 84 -4.82 11.30 -1.02
CA ILE A 84 -4.69 10.78 0.35
C ILE A 84 -3.39 11.27 1.00
N LEU A 85 -2.27 11.23 0.29
CA LEU A 85 -0.97 11.72 0.80
C LEU A 85 -1.01 13.23 1.07
N LYS A 86 -1.63 14.00 0.18
CA LYS A 86 -1.76 15.45 0.30
C LYS A 86 -2.63 15.86 1.50
N GLU A 87 -3.71 15.12 1.75
CA GLU A 87 -4.63 15.38 2.86
C GLU A 87 -4.04 14.91 4.20
N PHE A 88 -3.55 13.67 4.24
CA PHE A 88 -3.03 13.06 5.46
C PHE A 88 -1.67 13.65 5.89
N LYS A 89 -0.85 14.08 4.92
CA LYS A 89 0.52 14.62 5.13
C LYS A 89 1.40 13.72 6.00
N PRO A 90 1.64 12.46 5.59
CA PRO A 90 2.43 11.53 6.39
C PRO A 90 3.89 11.99 6.53
N ASP A 91 4.54 11.64 7.63
CA ASP A 91 6.00 11.69 7.75
C ASP A 91 6.66 10.49 7.08
N VAL A 92 5.99 9.33 7.15
CA VAL A 92 6.48 8.03 6.69
C VAL A 92 5.40 7.26 5.94
N VAL A 93 5.78 6.62 4.85
CA VAL A 93 4.97 5.67 4.07
C VAL A 93 5.69 4.33 3.99
N VAL A 94 5.03 3.25 4.40
CA VAL A 94 5.59 1.89 4.33
C VAL A 94 4.70 1.00 3.47
N GLY A 95 5.30 0.35 2.47
CA GLY A 95 4.64 -0.60 1.58
C GLY A 95 5.12 -2.04 1.78
N THR A 96 4.22 -3.00 1.97
CA THR A 96 4.58 -4.44 2.05
C THR A 96 4.30 -5.19 0.75
N GLY A 97 4.03 -4.47 -0.33
CA GLY A 97 3.74 -5.01 -1.65
C GLY A 97 2.25 -5.28 -1.91
N GLY A 98 1.99 -5.90 -3.06
CA GLY A 98 0.65 -6.09 -3.61
C GLY A 98 0.17 -4.90 -4.46
N TYR A 99 -0.89 -5.14 -5.23
CA TYR A 99 -1.40 -4.16 -6.20
C TYR A 99 -1.91 -2.88 -5.55
N ALA A 100 -2.46 -2.96 -4.32
CA ALA A 100 -2.93 -1.80 -3.59
C ALA A 100 -1.79 -0.88 -3.12
N SER A 101 -0.67 -1.48 -2.72
CA SER A 101 0.49 -0.75 -2.18
C SER A 101 1.23 0.05 -3.24
N PHE A 102 1.33 -0.51 -4.45
CA PHE A 102 2.11 0.08 -5.53
C PHE A 102 1.77 1.55 -5.87
N PRO A 103 0.52 1.94 -6.20
CA PRO A 103 0.20 3.33 -6.54
C PRO A 103 0.41 4.29 -5.37
N VAL A 104 0.16 3.86 -4.13
CA VAL A 104 0.28 4.68 -2.93
C VAL A 104 1.75 4.97 -2.61
N VAL A 105 2.58 3.93 -2.61
CA VAL A 105 4.01 4.08 -2.35
C VAL A 105 4.67 4.84 -3.50
N LEU A 106 4.31 4.55 -4.75
CA LEU A 106 4.82 5.31 -5.88
C LEU A 106 4.46 6.79 -5.78
N ALA A 107 3.23 7.13 -5.40
CA ALA A 107 2.84 8.53 -5.19
C ALA A 107 3.67 9.18 -4.09
N SER A 108 3.99 8.45 -3.00
CA SER A 108 4.76 8.98 -1.88
C SER A 108 6.19 9.42 -2.25
N THR A 109 6.79 8.82 -3.29
CA THR A 109 8.14 9.22 -3.74
C THR A 109 8.19 10.61 -4.39
N PHE A 110 7.04 11.27 -4.58
CA PHE A 110 6.93 12.65 -5.06
C PHE A 110 6.65 13.66 -3.94
N PHE A 111 6.53 13.20 -2.70
CA PHE A 111 6.31 14.03 -1.52
C PHE A 111 7.58 14.06 -0.66
N SER A 112 7.63 14.99 0.30
CA SER A 112 8.75 15.13 1.24
C SER A 112 8.79 14.06 2.34
N CYS A 113 7.83 13.13 2.36
CA CYS A 113 7.77 12.05 3.33
C CYS A 113 8.78 10.94 3.00
N ARG A 114 9.23 10.20 4.02
CA ARG A 114 10.08 9.04 3.80
C ARG A 114 9.26 7.86 3.31
N SER A 115 9.77 7.16 2.30
CA SER A 115 9.13 6.02 1.66
C SER A 115 9.95 4.75 1.86
N TYR A 116 9.29 3.69 2.29
CA TYR A 116 9.91 2.39 2.59
C TYR A 116 9.13 1.28 1.94
N ILE A 117 9.83 0.22 1.52
CA ILE A 117 9.19 -1.06 1.19
C ILE A 117 9.75 -2.19 2.05
N HIS A 118 8.91 -3.18 2.31
CA HIS A 118 9.28 -4.44 2.93
C HIS A 118 8.95 -5.60 1.98
N GLU A 119 9.91 -6.51 1.77
CA GLU A 119 9.74 -7.72 0.98
C GLU A 119 9.94 -8.98 1.83
N GLN A 120 8.83 -9.62 2.14
CA GLN A 120 8.73 -10.85 2.92
C GLN A 120 8.99 -12.11 2.10
N ASN A 121 9.02 -12.02 0.76
CA ASN A 121 9.24 -13.16 -0.12
C ASN A 121 10.72 -13.33 -0.49
N ALA A 122 11.14 -14.58 -0.73
CA ALA A 122 12.49 -14.87 -1.22
C ALA A 122 12.78 -14.29 -2.61
N GLN A 123 11.73 -14.13 -3.44
CA GLN A 123 11.81 -13.40 -4.70
C GLN A 123 10.92 -12.16 -4.65
N PRO A 124 11.44 -10.97 -4.98
CA PRO A 124 10.68 -9.75 -4.85
C PRO A 124 9.50 -9.70 -5.82
N GLY A 125 8.34 -9.30 -5.30
CA GLY A 125 7.15 -9.09 -6.10
C GLY A 125 7.34 -7.96 -7.10
N LEU A 126 6.55 -7.97 -8.19
CA LEU A 126 6.65 -6.95 -9.24
C LEU A 126 6.55 -5.51 -8.69
N ALA A 127 5.59 -5.27 -7.79
CA ALA A 127 5.41 -3.96 -7.15
C ALA A 127 6.70 -3.49 -6.46
N ASN A 128 7.24 -4.31 -5.55
CA ASN A 128 8.45 -3.98 -4.79
C ASN A 128 9.67 -3.86 -5.71
N ARG A 129 9.82 -4.73 -6.70
CA ARG A 129 10.91 -4.66 -7.68
C ARG A 129 10.91 -3.34 -8.46
N HIS A 130 9.73 -2.83 -8.82
CA HIS A 130 9.61 -1.52 -9.51
C HIS A 130 9.79 -0.32 -8.57
N LEU A 131 9.48 -0.47 -7.28
CA LEU A 131 9.62 0.58 -6.27
C LEU A 131 11.04 0.67 -5.69
N ALA A 132 11.81 -0.41 -5.70
CA ALA A 132 13.12 -0.50 -5.05
C ALA A 132 14.11 0.60 -5.47
N GLY A 133 14.05 1.04 -6.74
CA GLY A 133 14.90 2.13 -7.24
C GLY A 133 14.35 3.55 -7.01
N ARG A 134 13.24 3.70 -6.29
CA ARG A 134 12.55 4.99 -6.07
C ARG A 134 12.34 5.34 -4.60
N VAL A 135 12.22 4.34 -3.73
CA VAL A 135 11.98 4.56 -2.30
C VAL A 135 13.28 4.84 -1.55
N ASP A 136 13.17 5.45 -0.37
CA ASP A 136 14.33 5.79 0.46
C ASP A 136 15.04 4.55 1.03
N CYS A 137 14.29 3.46 1.27
CA CYS A 137 14.85 2.23 1.83
C CYS A 137 14.03 0.98 1.48
N VAL A 138 14.74 -0.12 1.28
CA VAL A 138 14.22 -1.46 1.03
C VAL A 138 14.60 -2.36 2.20
N MET A 139 13.62 -3.03 2.80
CA MET A 139 13.75 -3.93 3.95
C MET A 139 13.33 -5.36 3.62
#